data_AF-A0A7W1H3Q6-F1
#
_entry.id   AF-A0A7W1H3Q6-F1
#
_cell.length_a   1.000
_cell.length_b   1.000
_cell.length_c   1.000
_cell.angle_alpha   90.00
_cell.angle_beta   90.00
_cell.angle_gamma   90.00
#
_symmetry.space_group_name_H-M   'P 1'
#
loop_
_entity.id
_entity.type
_entity.pdbx_description
1 polymer ?
#
loop_
_entity_poly.entity_id
_entity_poly.type
_entity_poly.pdbx_seq_one_letter_code
_entity_poly.pdbx_strand_id
1 'polypeptide(L)'
;MTSAAPPTALMALAISVAPARQGQRLSSRMIESFKANAGAAGLRSVIAPVRPTLKERYPLIPIERYVEWRRADGSHFDSWVRIHEYIGGEILGPAPESMTLRAPVADWEEWTEMQFPEDGEYIFPGGLAPLVVRDGIGVHVEPNVWIVHRVAD
;
A
#
# COMPACT_ATOMS: atom_id res chain seq x y z
N MET A 1 4.17 -14.24 -18.30
CA MET A 1 5.09 -13.31 -18.99
C MET A 1 6.44 -13.39 -18.32
N THR A 2 7.51 -13.66 -19.07
CA THR A 2 8.89 -13.47 -18.62
C THR A 2 9.54 -12.44 -19.52
N SER A 3 10.27 -11.49 -18.94
CA SER A 3 11.04 -10.50 -19.69
C SER A 3 12.43 -11.07 -19.99
N ALA A 4 12.99 -10.74 -21.16
CA ALA A 4 14.38 -11.04 -21.50
C ALA A 4 15.37 -10.03 -20.88
N ALA A 5 14.88 -8.89 -20.38
CA ALA A 5 15.73 -7.91 -19.72
C ALA A 5 16.10 -8.41 -18.31
N PRO A 6 17.35 -8.17 -17.86
CA PRO A 6 17.76 -8.54 -16.51
C PRO A 6 16.95 -7.76 -15.47
N PRO A 7 16.62 -8.38 -14.32
CA PRO A 7 15.94 -7.68 -13.23
C PRO A 7 16.82 -6.56 -12.70
N THR A 8 16.22 -5.40 -12.39
CA THR A 8 16.94 -4.22 -11.89
C THR A 8 16.59 -3.87 -10.45
N ALA A 9 15.50 -4.43 -9.92
CA ALA A 9 14.95 -4.11 -8.62
C ALA A 9 14.33 -5.33 -7.93
N LEU A 10 14.36 -5.32 -6.60
CA LEU A 10 13.55 -6.22 -5.76
C LEU A 10 12.22 -5.52 -5.46
N MET A 11 11.10 -6.21 -5.64
CA MET A 11 9.78 -5.68 -5.30
C MET A 11 9.28 -6.28 -3.99
N ALA A 12 9.10 -5.43 -2.97
CA ALA A 12 8.50 -5.85 -1.73
C ALA A 12 6.99 -6.05 -1.93
N LEU A 13 6.50 -7.26 -1.65
CA LEU A 13 5.08 -7.58 -1.75
C LEU A 13 4.32 -7.23 -0.47
N ALA A 14 4.90 -7.57 0.70
CA ALA A 14 4.27 -7.32 1.98
C ALA A 14 5.29 -7.29 3.13
N ILE A 15 4.95 -6.52 4.17
CA ILE A 15 5.49 -6.66 5.52
C ILE A 15 4.30 -6.70 6.47
N SER A 16 4.16 -7.79 7.22
CA SER A 16 3.13 -7.94 8.24
C SER A 16 3.77 -8.03 9.61
N VAL A 17 3.34 -7.17 10.53
CA VAL A 17 3.80 -7.17 11.93
C VAL A 17 2.59 -7.40 12.82
N ALA A 18 2.65 -8.46 13.64
CA ALA A 18 1.59 -8.77 14.59
C ALA A 18 1.31 -7.58 15.51
N PRO A 19 0.04 -7.28 15.87
CA PRO A 19 -0.32 -6.12 16.70
C PRO A 19 0.50 -6.02 18.00
N ALA A 20 0.67 -7.13 18.72
CA ALA A 20 1.45 -7.20 19.96
C ALA A 20 2.96 -6.89 19.78
N ARG A 21 3.44 -6.77 18.55
CA ARG A 21 4.85 -6.53 18.18
C ARG A 21 5.06 -5.19 17.47
N GLN A 22 4.00 -4.38 17.33
CA GLN A 22 4.10 -3.03 16.78
C GLN A 22 4.91 -2.11 17.71
N GLY A 23 5.44 -1.00 17.17
CA GLY A 23 6.29 -0.07 17.93
C GLY A 23 7.74 -0.55 18.18
N GLN A 24 8.07 -1.81 17.88
CA GLN A 24 9.40 -2.40 18.09
C GLN A 24 10.37 -2.21 16.91
N ARG A 25 10.07 -1.29 15.98
CA ARG A 25 10.87 -1.01 14.76
C ARG A 25 11.11 -2.23 13.84
N LEU A 26 10.27 -3.27 13.93
CA LEU A 26 10.40 -4.48 13.13
C LEU A 26 10.24 -4.22 11.63
N SER A 27 9.34 -3.31 11.26
CA SER A 27 9.09 -2.96 9.86
C SER A 27 10.32 -2.31 9.21
N SER A 28 11.01 -1.40 9.90
CA SER A 28 12.29 -0.84 9.44
C SER A 28 13.36 -1.92 9.27
N ARG A 29 13.45 -2.90 10.18
CA ARG A 29 14.38 -4.03 10.05
C ARG A 29 14.10 -4.87 8.80
N MET A 30 12.82 -5.14 8.51
CA MET A 30 12.43 -5.86 7.30
C MET A 30 12.81 -5.11 6.02
N ILE A 31 12.67 -3.78 6.00
CA ILE A 31 13.11 -2.96 4.86
C ILE A 31 14.63 -3.03 4.66
N GLU A 32 15.41 -2.96 5.73
CA GLU A 32 16.87 -3.14 5.64
C GLU A 32 17.24 -4.56 5.15
N SER A 33 16.49 -5.59 5.57
CA SER A 33 16.66 -6.94 5.02
C SER A 33 16.36 -7.01 3.53
N PHE A 34 15.34 -6.31 3.03
CA PHE A 34 15.10 -6.22 1.58
C PHE A 34 16.25 -5.52 0.86
N LYS A 35 16.78 -4.43 1.40
CA LYS A 35 17.92 -3.71 0.81
C LYS A 35 19.18 -4.60 0.75
N ALA A 36 19.47 -5.31 1.84
CA ALA A 36 20.59 -6.26 1.90
C ALA A 36 20.43 -7.39 0.87
N ASN A 37 19.24 -7.98 0.76
CA ASN A 37 18.95 -9.04 -0.22
C ASN A 37 19.06 -8.53 -1.66
N ALA A 38 18.58 -7.31 -1.92
CA ALA A 38 18.71 -6.68 -3.23
C ALA A 38 20.19 -6.46 -3.60
N GLY A 39 21.01 -5.96 -2.67
CA GLY A 39 22.45 -5.79 -2.88
C GLY A 39 23.18 -7.10 -3.12
N ALA A 40 22.89 -8.14 -2.33
CA ALA A 40 23.47 -9.47 -2.53
C ALA A 40 23.10 -10.10 -3.89
N ALA A 41 21.95 -9.70 -4.47
CA ALA A 41 21.51 -10.12 -5.79
C ALA A 41 22.00 -9.20 -6.93
N GLY A 42 22.82 -8.17 -6.64
CA GLY A 42 23.28 -7.20 -7.64
C GLY A 42 22.19 -6.27 -8.18
N LEU A 43 21.08 -6.11 -7.44
CA LEU A 43 19.97 -5.24 -7.79
C LEU A 43 20.19 -3.84 -7.22
N ARG A 44 19.79 -2.80 -7.97
CA ARG A 44 20.10 -1.40 -7.62
C ARG A 44 19.09 -0.76 -6.67
N SER A 45 17.93 -1.38 -6.48
CA SER A 45 16.84 -0.77 -5.73
C SER A 45 15.86 -1.79 -5.17
N VAL A 46 15.19 -1.39 -4.09
CA VAL A 46 13.96 -2.01 -3.60
C VAL A 46 12.79 -1.08 -3.94
N ILE A 47 11.73 -1.61 -4.55
CA ILE A 47 10.49 -0.87 -4.78
C ILE A 47 9.35 -1.50 -3.97
N ALA A 48 8.41 -0.67 -3.51
CA ALA A 48 7.24 -1.13 -2.76
C ALA A 48 6.00 -0.31 -3.11
N PRO A 49 4.85 -0.94 -3.41
CA PRO A 49 3.56 -0.28 -3.41
C PRO A 49 3.08 -0.18 -1.95
N VAL A 50 3.37 0.93 -1.31
CA VAL A 50 3.10 1.14 0.11
C VAL A 50 1.64 1.49 0.33
N ARG A 51 0.93 0.61 1.03
CA ARG A 51 -0.44 0.81 1.52
C ARG A 51 -0.47 1.80 2.70
N PRO A 52 -0.94 3.05 2.53
CA PRO A 52 -0.88 4.03 3.61
C PRO A 52 -1.81 3.65 4.76
N THR A 53 -1.33 3.77 6.00
CA THR A 53 -2.08 3.31 7.19
C THR A 53 -3.27 4.20 7.53
N LEU A 54 -3.15 5.51 7.36
CA LEU A 54 -4.21 6.46 7.76
C LEU A 54 -5.22 6.73 6.64
N LYS A 55 -4.97 6.23 5.42
CA LYS A 55 -5.83 6.49 4.25
C LYS A 55 -7.24 5.92 4.41
N GLU A 56 -7.41 4.87 5.21
CA GLU A 56 -8.73 4.29 5.55
C GLU A 56 -9.68 5.31 6.21
N ARG A 57 -9.14 6.37 6.83
CA ARG A 57 -9.94 7.46 7.43
C ARG A 57 -10.41 8.49 6.41
N TYR A 58 -9.86 8.45 5.20
CA TYR A 58 -10.13 9.38 4.11
C TYR A 58 -10.39 8.61 2.80
N PRO A 59 -11.28 7.61 2.76
CA PRO A 59 -11.40 6.70 1.63
C PRO A 59 -11.90 7.39 0.36
N LEU A 60 -12.67 8.48 0.51
CA LEU A 60 -13.20 9.28 -0.61
C LEU A 60 -12.16 10.22 -1.25
N ILE A 61 -11.00 10.42 -0.61
CA ILE A 61 -9.96 11.28 -1.17
C ILE A 61 -9.11 10.48 -2.16
N PRO A 62 -8.89 10.95 -3.40
CA PRO A 62 -7.99 10.29 -4.34
C PRO A 62 -6.57 10.19 -3.79
N ILE A 63 -5.87 9.10 -4.08
CA ILE A 63 -4.52 8.85 -3.54
C ILE A 63 -3.50 9.89 -4.03
N GLU A 64 -3.72 10.45 -5.22
CA GLU A 64 -2.96 11.51 -5.84
C GLU A 64 -3.01 12.80 -5.01
N ARG A 65 -4.14 13.07 -4.34
CA ARG A 65 -4.26 14.20 -3.42
C ARG A 65 -3.70 13.85 -2.04
N TYR A 66 -3.95 12.63 -1.57
CA TYR A 66 -3.52 12.18 -0.25
C TYR A 66 -1.99 12.12 -0.11
N VAL A 67 -1.27 11.67 -1.14
CA VAL A 67 0.20 11.54 -1.12
C VAL A 67 0.93 12.89 -0.98
N GLU A 68 0.24 14.00 -1.27
CA GLU A 68 0.77 15.34 -1.09
C GLU A 68 0.64 15.86 0.35
N TRP A 69 -0.12 15.19 1.22
CA TRP A 69 -0.41 15.70 2.56
C TRP A 69 0.83 15.65 3.45
N ARG A 70 1.18 16.81 4.00
CA ARG A 70 2.33 17.00 4.90
C ARG A 70 1.89 17.49 6.28
N ARG A 71 2.69 17.20 7.29
CA ARG A 71 2.62 17.86 8.61
C ARG A 71 3.28 19.25 8.55
N ALA A 72 3.07 20.03 9.61
CA ALA A 72 3.73 21.31 9.80
C ALA A 72 5.28 21.22 9.81
N ASP A 73 5.84 20.07 10.20
CA ASP A 73 7.28 19.80 10.16
C ASP A 73 7.81 19.34 8.79
N GLY A 74 6.96 19.30 7.76
CA GLY A 74 7.29 18.86 6.41
C GLY A 74 7.27 17.34 6.19
N SER A 75 7.16 16.53 7.24
CA SER A 75 7.09 15.07 7.10
C SER A 75 5.75 14.60 6.51
N HIS A 76 5.73 13.46 5.81
CA HIS A 76 4.49 12.94 5.22
C HIS A 76 3.41 12.67 6.29
N PHE A 77 2.17 13.05 5.99
CA PHE A 77 1.00 12.92 6.88
C PHE A 77 0.80 11.46 7.35
N ASP A 78 0.77 10.50 6.43
CA ASP A 78 0.64 9.07 6.75
C ASP A 78 1.84 8.52 7.54
N SER A 79 1.59 7.80 8.64
CA SER A 79 2.62 7.20 9.50
C SER A 79 3.54 6.22 8.78
N TRP A 80 3.00 5.42 7.87
CA TRP A 80 3.78 4.38 7.23
C TRP A 80 4.63 4.92 6.09
N VAL A 81 4.08 5.80 5.26
CA VAL A 81 4.85 6.53 4.25
C VAL A 81 5.97 7.36 4.88
N ARG A 82 5.70 8.01 6.03
CA ARG A 82 6.73 8.78 6.75
C ARG A 82 7.89 7.94 7.25
N ILE A 83 7.65 6.69 7.68
CA ILE A 83 8.74 5.78 8.08
C ILE A 83 9.65 5.47 6.89
N HIS A 84 9.06 5.28 5.70
CA HIS A 84 9.84 5.09 4.48
C HIS A 84 10.71 6.31 4.16
N GLU A 85 10.15 7.52 4.17
CA GLU A 85 10.94 8.76 3.96
C GLU A 85 12.07 8.89 4.99
N TYR A 86 11.79 8.64 6.28
CA TYR A 86 12.76 8.77 7.36
C TYR A 86 13.98 7.86 7.20
N ILE A 87 13.81 6.68 6.59
CA ILE A 87 14.91 5.72 6.36
C ILE A 87 15.51 5.83 4.95
N GLY A 88 15.26 6.94 4.24
CA GLY A 88 15.85 7.25 2.94
C GLY A 88 15.05 6.75 1.73
N GLY A 89 13.78 6.41 1.91
CA GLY A 89 12.87 6.06 0.83
C GLY A 89 12.39 7.30 0.09
N GLU A 90 12.33 7.22 -1.24
CA GLU A 90 11.83 8.27 -2.13
C GLU A 90 10.43 7.88 -2.63
N ILE A 91 9.47 8.80 -2.50
CA ILE A 91 8.15 8.63 -3.11
C ILE A 91 8.29 8.80 -4.63
N LEU A 92 7.95 7.77 -5.39
CA LEU A 92 7.91 7.82 -6.85
C LEU A 92 6.59 8.39 -7.37
N GLY A 93 5.48 8.11 -6.67
CA GLY A 93 4.18 8.64 -7.04
C GLY A 93 3.01 7.81 -6.52
N PRO A 94 1.78 8.27 -6.76
CA PRO A 94 0.56 7.53 -6.45
C PRO A 94 0.39 6.29 -7.33
N ALA A 95 -0.29 5.28 -6.80
CA ALA A 95 -0.75 4.09 -7.51
C ALA A 95 -2.26 3.93 -7.29
N PRO A 96 -3.11 4.59 -8.11
CA PRO A 96 -4.56 4.61 -7.90
C PRO A 96 -5.20 3.22 -7.99
N GLU A 97 -4.69 2.39 -8.90
CA GLU A 97 -5.14 1.02 -9.15
C GLU A 97 -4.04 0.03 -8.75
N SER A 98 -3.76 -0.08 -7.45
CA SER A 98 -2.66 -0.95 -7.00
C SER A 98 -3.10 -2.41 -6.83
N MET A 99 -4.34 -2.65 -6.42
CA MET A 99 -4.90 -3.99 -6.23
C MET A 99 -6.40 -3.97 -6.46
N THR A 100 -6.91 -4.86 -7.31
CA THR A 100 -8.34 -4.98 -7.60
C THR A 100 -8.88 -6.28 -7.04
N LEU A 101 -9.89 -6.17 -6.17
CA LEU A 101 -10.66 -7.29 -5.66
C LEU A 101 -12.05 -7.25 -6.30
N ARG A 102 -12.46 -8.39 -6.87
CA ARG A 102 -13.77 -8.57 -7.46
C ARG A 102 -14.36 -9.86 -6.95
N ALA A 103 -15.52 -9.78 -6.31
CA ALA A 103 -16.19 -10.93 -5.72
C ALA A 103 -17.72 -10.69 -5.67
N PRO A 104 -18.54 -11.75 -5.57
CA PRO A 104 -19.95 -11.65 -5.21
C PRO A 104 -20.18 -10.81 -3.95
N VAL A 105 -21.33 -10.14 -3.87
CA VAL A 105 -21.73 -9.37 -2.68
C VAL A 105 -21.69 -10.23 -1.42
N ALA A 106 -22.13 -11.49 -1.49
CA ALA A 106 -22.12 -12.39 -0.34
C ALA A 106 -20.72 -12.57 0.29
N ASP A 107 -19.67 -12.66 -0.53
CA ASP A 107 -18.29 -12.76 -0.04
C ASP A 107 -17.86 -11.45 0.63
N TRP A 108 -18.25 -10.31 0.06
CA TRP A 108 -17.99 -9.01 0.68
C TRP A 108 -18.71 -8.86 2.02
N GLU A 109 -19.97 -9.30 2.13
CA GLU A 109 -20.73 -9.28 3.38
C GLU A 109 -20.07 -10.14 4.45
N GLU A 110 -19.56 -11.32 4.07
CA GLU A 110 -18.78 -12.18 4.97
C GLU A 110 -17.48 -11.51 5.42
N TRP A 111 -16.70 -10.94 4.49
CA TRP A 111 -15.39 -10.36 4.82
C TRP A 111 -15.46 -9.07 5.61
N THR A 112 -16.50 -8.27 5.38
CA THR A 112 -16.64 -6.93 5.97
C THR A 112 -17.58 -6.89 7.16
N GLU A 113 -18.35 -7.97 7.40
CA GLU A 113 -19.43 -8.03 8.38
C GLU A 113 -20.47 -6.90 8.16
N MET A 114 -20.66 -6.49 6.91
CA MET A 114 -21.62 -5.47 6.49
C MET A 114 -22.67 -6.06 5.55
N GLN A 115 -23.71 -5.29 5.24
CA GLN A 115 -24.73 -5.66 4.26
C GLN A 115 -24.67 -4.67 3.10
N PHE A 116 -24.85 -5.15 1.88
CA PHE A 116 -24.85 -4.33 0.66
C PHE A 116 -26.14 -4.54 -0.14
N PRO A 117 -27.30 -4.06 0.38
CA PRO A 117 -28.61 -4.40 -0.16
C PRO A 117 -28.91 -3.74 -1.51
N GLU A 118 -28.17 -2.68 -1.87
CA GLU A 118 -28.39 -1.89 -3.08
C GLU A 118 -27.11 -1.72 -3.88
N ASP A 119 -27.30 -1.52 -5.18
CA ASP A 119 -26.25 -1.10 -6.11
C ASP A 119 -25.75 0.31 -5.74
N GLY A 120 -24.43 0.49 -5.56
CA GLY A 120 -23.89 1.76 -5.08
C GLY A 120 -22.43 1.73 -4.66
N GLU A 121 -21.99 2.81 -4.01
CA GLU A 121 -20.67 2.93 -3.42
C GLU A 121 -20.75 2.82 -1.91
N TYR A 122 -19.92 1.96 -1.32
CA TYR A 122 -19.89 1.72 0.12
C TYR A 122 -18.49 1.94 0.68
N ILE A 123 -18.44 2.60 1.84
CA ILE A 123 -17.23 2.64 2.67
C ILE A 123 -17.33 1.51 3.68
N PHE A 124 -16.31 0.67 3.73
CA PHE A 124 -16.23 -0.44 4.68
C PHE A 124 -14.95 -0.33 5.53
N PRO A 125 -14.94 -0.91 6.75
CA PRO A 125 -13.77 -0.90 7.62
C PRO A 125 -12.52 -1.44 6.94
N GLY A 126 -11.43 -0.69 7.01
CA GLY A 126 -10.14 -1.05 6.44
C GLY A 126 -9.98 -0.74 4.95
N GLY A 127 -11.05 -0.49 4.19
CA GLY A 127 -10.96 -0.10 2.78
C GLY A 127 -10.31 1.27 2.57
N LEU A 128 -9.36 1.38 1.64
CA LEU A 128 -8.71 2.67 1.32
C LEU A 128 -9.44 3.51 0.25
N ALA A 129 -10.47 2.92 -0.36
CA ALA A 129 -11.34 3.48 -1.38
C ALA A 129 -12.73 2.83 -1.27
N PRO A 130 -13.78 3.38 -1.90
CA PRO A 130 -15.10 2.76 -1.89
C PRO A 130 -15.13 1.40 -2.58
N LEU A 131 -15.94 0.49 -2.04
CA LEU A 131 -16.44 -0.68 -2.76
C LEU A 131 -17.56 -0.24 -3.71
N VAL A 132 -17.48 -0.63 -4.98
CA VAL A 132 -18.56 -0.41 -5.96
C VAL A 132 -19.35 -1.71 -6.11
N VAL A 133 -20.62 -1.70 -5.75
CA VAL A 133 -21.54 -2.83 -5.91
C VAL A 133 -22.43 -2.59 -7.13
N ARG A 134 -22.43 -3.55 -8.06
CA ARG A 134 -23.29 -3.59 -9.24
C ARG A 134 -23.71 -5.02 -9.56
N ASP A 135 -25.00 -5.23 -9.78
CA ASP A 135 -25.56 -6.51 -10.24
C ASP A 135 -25.10 -7.72 -9.39
N GLY A 136 -25.05 -7.54 -8.06
CA GLY A 136 -24.63 -8.59 -7.12
C GLY A 136 -23.12 -8.86 -7.06
N ILE A 137 -22.29 -8.02 -7.70
CA ILE A 137 -20.82 -8.09 -7.66
C ILE A 137 -20.27 -6.83 -7.01
N GLY A 138 -19.38 -7.00 -6.04
CA GLY A 138 -18.57 -5.93 -5.47
C GLY A 138 -17.19 -5.86 -6.13
N VAL A 139 -16.77 -4.66 -6.50
CA VAL A 139 -15.42 -4.34 -7.00
C VAL A 139 -14.78 -3.28 -6.12
N HIS A 140 -13.66 -3.62 -5.50
CA HIS A 140 -12.84 -2.70 -4.70
C HIS A 140 -11.48 -2.53 -5.38
N VAL A 141 -11.13 -1.29 -5.68
CA VAL A 141 -9.83 -0.94 -6.27
C VAL A 141 -9.03 -0.18 -5.22
N GLU A 142 -8.02 -0.83 -4.68
CA GLU A 142 -7.22 -0.29 -3.58
C GLU A 142 -6.03 0.52 -4.09
N PRO A 143 -5.87 1.79 -3.65
CA PRO A 143 -4.73 2.60 -4.00
C PRO A 143 -3.54 2.42 -3.05
N ASN A 144 -2.33 2.59 -3.57
CA ASN A 144 -1.08 2.62 -2.81
C ASN A 144 -0.20 3.82 -3.21
N VAL A 145 0.97 3.95 -2.58
CA VAL A 145 2.02 4.92 -2.93
C VAL A 145 3.29 4.16 -3.32
N TRP A 146 3.80 4.37 -4.53
CA TRP A 146 5.07 3.79 -4.93
C TRP A 146 6.23 4.47 -4.22
N ILE A 147 7.06 3.66 -3.56
CA ILE A 147 8.27 4.13 -2.89
C ILE A 147 9.46 3.30 -3.37
N VAL A 148 10.60 3.96 -3.59
CA VAL A 148 11.89 3.33 -3.89
C VAL A 148 12.88 3.55 -2.75
N HIS A 149 13.63 2.50 -2.42
CA HIS A 149 14.85 2.57 -1.63
C HIS A 149 16.03 2.24 -2.54
N ARG A 150 17.03 3.12 -2.60
CA ARG A 150 18.27 2.84 -3.32
C ARG A 150 19.14 1.89 -2.49
N VAL A 151 19.71 0.90 -3.15
CA VAL A 151 20.74 0.05 -2.56
C VAL A 151 22.06 0.74 -2.87
N ALA A 152 22.83 1.08 -1.82
CA ALA A 152 24.17 1.62 -2.00
C ALA A 152 25.06 0.57 -2.65
N ASP A 153 26.00 1.03 -3.49
CA ASP A 153 27.09 0.19 -4.01
C ASP A 153 27.98 -0.34 -2.86
#